data_AF-A0A0H5DNU6-F1
#
_entry.id   AF-A0A0H5DNU6-F1
#
_cell.length_a   1.000
_cell.length_b   1.000
_cell.length_c   1.000
_cell.angle_alpha   90.00
_cell.angle_beta   90.00
_cell.angle_gamma   90.00
#
_symmetry.space_group_name_H-M   'P 1'
#
loop_
_entity.id
_entity.type
_entity.pdbx_description
1 polymer ?
#
loop_
_entity_poly.entity_id
_entity_poly.type
_entity_poly.pdbx_seq_one_letter_code
_entity_poly.pdbx_strand_id
1 'polypeptide(L)'
;MNNIAENNQIRFVSIVKKKNGVFSKFKVNGIKGGTTFSASITVDLAAANVDLADPMEKIIEECAKIAAKDIKEPKYQFEGLQAI
;
A
#
# COMPACT_ATOMS: atom_id res chain seq x y z
N MET A 1 -7.63 -17.13 18.45
CA MET A 1 -8.01 -15.76 18.02
C MET A 1 -6.73 -14.99 17.78
N ASN A 2 -6.40 -14.70 16.52
CA ASN A 2 -5.18 -13.97 16.18
C ASN A 2 -5.22 -12.58 16.83
N ASN A 3 -4.14 -12.22 17.52
CA ASN A 3 -4.04 -10.96 18.22
C ASN A 3 -4.15 -9.81 17.20
N ILE A 4 -5.16 -8.94 17.34
CA ILE A 4 -5.37 -7.78 16.46
C ILE A 4 -4.13 -6.85 16.47
N ALA A 5 -3.29 -6.92 17.51
CA ALA A 5 -2.02 -6.19 17.60
C ALA A 5 -0.95 -6.65 16.59
N GLU A 6 -1.05 -7.88 16.06
CA GLU A 6 -0.12 -8.44 15.07
C GLU A 6 -0.58 -8.22 13.62
N ASN A 7 -1.72 -7.53 13.43
CA ASN A 7 -2.40 -7.48 12.14
C ASN A 7 -1.56 -6.76 11.08
N ASN A 8 -0.91 -7.54 10.22
CA ASN A 8 -0.34 -7.14 8.93
C ASN A 8 -1.44 -6.74 7.91
N GLN A 9 -2.40 -5.93 8.36
CA GLN A 9 -3.54 -5.52 7.56
C GLN A 9 -3.21 -4.24 6.80
N ILE A 10 -3.46 -4.29 5.49
CA ILE A 10 -3.40 -3.15 4.60
C ILE A 10 -4.74 -2.41 4.71
N ARG A 11 -4.71 -1.13 5.10
CA ARG A 11 -5.89 -0.29 5.23
C ARG A 11 -5.85 0.84 4.22
N PHE A 12 -6.94 1.05 3.49
CA PHE A 12 -7.15 2.27 2.71
C PHE A 12 -7.21 3.50 3.63
N VAL A 13 -6.51 4.56 3.26
CA VAL A 13 -6.44 5.80 4.04
C VAL A 13 -7.21 6.91 3.34
N SER A 14 -6.85 7.21 2.09
CA SER A 14 -7.44 8.31 1.34
C SER A 14 -7.03 8.27 -0.14
N ILE A 15 -7.71 9.07 -0.96
CA ILE A 15 -7.20 9.49 -2.27
C ILE A 15 -6.42 10.79 -2.09
N VAL A 16 -5.25 10.88 -2.72
CA VAL A 16 -4.35 12.03 -2.65
C VAL A 16 -4.04 12.54 -4.06
N LYS A 17 -4.32 13.81 -4.30
CA LYS A 17 -3.91 14.50 -5.54
C LYS A 17 -2.56 15.15 -5.34
N LYS A 18 -1.60 14.86 -6.22
CA LYS A 18 -0.27 15.49 -6.26
C LYS A 18 -0.08 16.17 -7.62
N LYS A 19 1.01 16.94 -7.77
CA LYS A 19 1.33 17.62 -9.04
C LYS A 19 1.42 16.67 -10.23
N ASN A 20 1.80 15.41 -9.99
CA ASN A 20 2.09 14.40 -10.99
C ASN A 20 1.01 13.33 -11.14
N GLY A 21 -0.15 13.46 -10.49
CA GLY A 21 -1.21 12.46 -10.62
C GLY A 21 -2.16 12.40 -9.44
N VAL A 22 -3.02 11.39 -9.47
CA VAL A 22 -3.98 11.06 -8.40
C VAL A 22 -3.67 9.66 -7.91
N PHE A 23 -3.64 9.50 -6.59
CA PHE A 23 -3.15 8.28 -5.98
C PHE A 23 -4.06 7.77 -4.88
N SER A 24 -4.21 6.46 -4.80
CA SER A 24 -4.82 5.77 -3.66
C SER A 24 -3.75 5.46 -2.62
N LYS A 25 -3.99 5.88 -1.37
CA LYS A 25 -3.04 5.69 -0.27
C LYS A 25 -3.53 4.57 0.65
N PHE A 26 -2.64 3.63 0.91
CA PHE A 26 -2.81 2.56 1.88
C PHE A 26 -1.73 2.65 2.98
N LYS A 27 -2.06 2.15 4.16
CA LYS A 27 -1.12 2.01 5.28
C LYS A 27 -1.13 0.59 5.79
N VAL A 28 0.06 0.09 6.10
CA VAL A 28 0.29 -1.17 6.82
C VAL A 28 0.97 -0.82 8.13
N ASN A 29 0.48 -1.38 9.22
CA ASN A 29 1.23 -1.47 10.47
C ASN A 29 1.26 -2.94 10.85
N GLY A 30 2.33 -3.39 11.49
CA GLY A 30 2.40 -4.75 11.98
C GLY A 30 3.49 -4.90 13.02
N ILE A 31 3.54 -6.08 13.64
CA ILE A 31 4.57 -6.46 14.61
C ILE A 31 5.17 -7.78 14.12
N LYS A 32 6.50 -7.85 13.99
CA LYS A 32 7.22 -9.08 13.64
C LYS A 32 8.42 -9.25 14.57
N GLY A 33 8.46 -10.34 15.32
CA GLY A 33 9.55 -10.63 16.26
C GLY A 33 9.72 -9.58 17.37
N GLY A 34 8.63 -8.95 17.82
CA GLY A 34 8.65 -7.88 18.81
C GLY A 34 9.00 -6.48 18.24
N THR A 35 9.32 -6.38 16.96
CA THR A 35 9.57 -5.11 16.28
C THR A 35 8.31 -4.60 15.58
N THR A 36 7.92 -3.37 15.88
CA THR A 36 6.84 -2.66 15.16
C THR A 36 7.36 -2.13 13.83
N PHE A 37 6.61 -2.39 12.76
CA PHE A 37 6.88 -1.83 11.44
C PHE A 37 5.66 -1.10 10.91
N SER A 38 5.90 -0.07 10.10
CA SER A 38 4.88 0.69 9.40
C SER A 38 5.35 0.99 7.99
N ALA A 39 4.47 0.79 7.02
CA ALA A 39 4.69 1.13 5.62
C ALA A 39 3.49 1.91 5.06
N SER A 40 3.73 2.78 4.10
CA SER A 40 2.70 3.45 3.32
C SER A 40 2.88 3.12 1.86
N ILE A 41 1.79 2.76 1.20
CA ILE A 41 1.78 2.38 -0.21
C ILE A 41 0.88 3.38 -0.92
N THR A 42 1.35 3.88 -2.05
CA THR A 42 0.64 4.86 -2.85
C THR A 42 0.56 4.31 -4.27
N VAL A 43 -0.65 4.04 -4.75
CA VAL A 43 -0.90 3.46 -6.07
C VAL A 43 -1.50 4.53 -6.97
N ASP A 44 -0.92 4.75 -8.14
CA ASP A 44 -1.48 5.66 -9.14
C ASP A 44 -2.80 5.10 -9.67
N LEU A 45 -3.86 5.92 -9.66
CA LEU A 45 -5.17 5.52 -10.18
C LEU A 45 -5.09 5.15 -11.67
N ALA A 46 -4.29 5.89 -12.44
CA ALA A 46 -4.11 5.63 -13.86
C ALA A 46 -3.43 4.26 -14.11
N ALA A 47 -2.47 3.88 -13.25
CA ALA A 47 -1.84 2.56 -13.33
C ALA A 47 -2.81 1.41 -12.98
N ALA A 48 -3.86 1.71 -12.21
CA ALA A 48 -4.95 0.80 -11.89
C ALA A 48 -6.13 0.86 -12.87
N ASN A 49 -6.03 1.64 -13.95
CA ASN A 49 -7.10 1.86 -14.93
C ASN A 49 -8.43 2.32 -14.29
N VAL A 50 -8.36 3.17 -13.26
CA VAL A 50 -9.51 3.80 -12.61
C VAL A 50 -9.33 5.31 -12.56
N ASP A 51 -10.42 6.05 -12.36
CA ASP A 51 -10.39 7.51 -12.21
C ASP A 51 -11.24 8.00 -11.01
N LEU A 52 -11.34 9.31 -10.83
CA LEU A 52 -12.06 9.92 -9.70
C LEU A 52 -13.59 9.89 -9.85
N ALA A 53 -14.11 9.61 -11.04
CA ALA A 53 -15.54 9.45 -11.29
C ALA A 53 -16.01 8.01 -11.03
N ASP A 54 -15.08 7.05 -10.95
CA ASP A 54 -15.39 5.68 -10.56
C ASP A 54 -15.91 5.61 -9.10
N PRO A 55 -16.74 4.60 -8.78
CA PRO A 55 -17.12 4.32 -7.40
C PRO A 55 -15.90 4.05 -6.51
N MET A 56 -15.94 4.56 -5.28
CA MET A 56 -14.83 4.45 -4.33
C MET A 56 -14.42 2.99 -4.08
N GLU A 57 -15.40 2.08 -4.01
CA GLU A 57 -15.19 0.64 -3.81
C GLU A 57 -14.36 0.05 -4.95
N LYS A 58 -14.64 0.44 -6.20
CA LYS A 58 -13.88 0.00 -7.38
C LYS A 58 -12.44 0.53 -7.33
N ILE A 59 -12.26 1.81 -6.99
CA ILE A 59 -10.93 2.42 -6.87
C ILE A 59 -10.10 1.68 -5.81
N ILE A 60 -10.70 1.39 -4.66
CA ILE A 60 -10.03 0.68 -3.56
C ILE A 60 -9.65 -0.74 -4.02
N GLU A 61 -10.57 -1.48 -4.64
CA GLU A 61 -10.34 -2.86 -5.08
C GLU A 61 -9.21 -2.96 -6.11
N GLU A 62 -9.27 -2.17 -7.18
CA GLU A 62 -8.28 -2.24 -8.27
C GLU A 62 -6.89 -1.78 -7.79
N CYS A 63 -6.81 -0.69 -7.03
CA CYS A 63 -5.53 -0.28 -6.46
C CYS A 63 -4.99 -1.30 -5.43
N ALA A 64 -5.86 -1.96 -4.65
CA ALA A 64 -5.44 -2.99 -3.70
C ALA A 64 -4.86 -4.23 -4.39
N LYS A 65 -5.40 -4.64 -5.56
CA LYS A 65 -4.85 -5.75 -6.36
C LYS A 65 -3.40 -5.49 -6.76
N ILE A 66 -3.08 -4.27 -7.20
CA ILE A 66 -1.71 -3.87 -7.53
C ILE A 66 -0.81 -3.88 -6.28
N ALA A 67 -1.26 -3.22 -5.20
CA ALA A 67 -0.50 -3.16 -3.96
C ALA A 67 -0.20 -4.56 -3.38
N ALA A 68 -1.18 -5.47 -3.41
CA ALA A 68 -1.03 -6.83 -2.91
C ALA A 68 0.00 -7.65 -3.69
N LYS A 69 0.11 -7.42 -5.01
CA LYS A 69 1.12 -8.08 -5.86
C LYS A 69 2.53 -7.61 -5.49
N ASP A 70 2.70 -6.30 -5.34
CA ASP A 70 4.01 -5.69 -5.03
C ASP A 70 4.53 -6.09 -3.63
N ILE A 71 3.63 -6.20 -2.64
CA ILE A 71 4.00 -6.60 -1.27
C ILE A 71 4.33 -8.10 -1.15
N LYS A 72 3.65 -8.97 -1.93
CA LYS A 72 3.90 -10.43 -1.88
C LYS A 72 5.21 -10.82 -2.55
N GLU A 73 5.64 -10.06 -3.56
CA GLU A 73 6.90 -10.24 -4.26
C GLU A 73 7.79 -9.00 -4.11
N PRO A 74 8.15 -8.59 -2.88
CA PRO A 74 8.80 -7.33 -2.64
C PRO A 74 10.22 -7.37 -3.21
N LYS A 75 10.44 -6.61 -4.30
CA LYS A 75 11.78 -6.36 -4.86
C LYS A 75 12.44 -5.13 -4.25
N TYR A 76 12.00 -4.74 -3.04
CA TYR A 76 12.52 -3.55 -2.38
C TYR A 76 13.94 -3.78 -1.89
N GLN A 77 14.78 -2.78 -2.11
CA GLN A 77 16.15 -2.75 -1.61
C GLN A 77 16.27 -1.49 -0.75
N PHE A 78 16.92 -1.64 0.39
CA PHE A 78 17.25 -0.48 1.20
C PHE A 78 18.39 0.27 0.55
N GLU A 79 18.23 1.59 0.41
CA GLU A 79 19.29 2.47 -0.03
C GLU A 79 20.52 2.31 0.90
N GLY A 80 21.71 2.19 0.31
CA GLY A 80 22.96 2.05 1.06
C GLY A 80 23.28 0.63 1.58
N LEU A 81 22.36 -0.34 1.48
CA LEU A 81 22.61 -1.73 1.88
C LEU A 81 23.01 -2.65 0.71
N GLN A 82 23.03 -2.15 -0.52
CA GLN A 82 23.45 -2.92 -1.71
C GLN A 82 24.98 -3.08 -1.84
N ALA A 83 25.76 -2.41 -0.99
CA ALA A 83 27.23 -2.31 -1.12
C ALA A 83 28.01 -3.13 -0.06
N ILE A 84 27.36 -4.10 0.61
CA ILE A 84 28.00 -5.01 1.57
C ILE A 84 27.98 -6.43 1.00
#